data_AF-A0A257LXL7-F1
#
_entry.id   AF-A0A257LXL7-F1
#
_cell.length_a   1.000
_cell.length_b   1.000
_cell.length_c   1.000
_cell.angle_alpha   90.00
_cell.angle_beta   90.00
_cell.angle_gamma   90.00
#
_symmetry.space_group_name_H-M   'P 1'
#
loop_
_entity.id
_entity.type
_entity.pdbx_description
1 polymer ?
#
loop_
_entity_poly.entity_id
_entity_poly.type
_entity_poly.pdbx_seq_one_letter_code
_entity_poly.pdbx_strand_id
1 'polypeptide(L)'
;MCSMLANEVELSERPWQTVENCLSNVREGINELRSMQKSVQRFTRKQLEEETLQGNLSVVFDDYSEQMSHSCYAALVRARLPLRLPDAVRRITERLADDPATLADMQTEVLLRHPELSAESARTRVATALEELIDLLERVLPMADEIDRRTADFTRRSLARFRYLQDVTGERRTELKAFFETANRLLGGRRLQRVNATLPELPDLLLPAVKLPAGLDSLYSPPTRRPPLEQDAFDDEVSDNDRESGLHDMQRTIRETLSVARANNFIQSLPGGKGVRIESHQLDLTTTHSPADLIALLLHAEAPDARYRLDVQRVSDESTPPPTDALHEIRVERFAIIKK
;
A
#
# COMPACT_ATOMS: atom_id res chain seq x y z
N MET A 1 31.24 7.92 1.51
CA MET A 1 30.87 9.35 1.65
C MET A 1 31.21 9.90 3.03
N CYS A 2 30.47 9.61 4.11
CA CYS A 2 30.71 10.21 5.43
C CYS A 2 31.94 9.68 6.21
N SER A 3 32.69 8.70 5.68
CA SER A 3 33.89 8.17 6.34
C SER A 3 35.11 9.06 6.12
N MET A 4 35.28 9.66 4.94
CA MET A 4 36.40 10.56 4.64
C MET A 4 36.27 11.89 5.40
N LEU A 5 35.06 12.46 5.46
CA LEU A 5 34.76 13.64 6.27
C LEU A 5 34.80 13.38 7.80
N ALA A 6 34.82 12.10 8.20
CA ALA A 6 34.99 11.70 9.60
C ALA A 6 36.46 11.41 9.96
N ASN A 7 37.35 11.31 8.97
CA ASN A 7 38.76 11.02 9.17
C ASN A 7 39.53 12.33 9.41
N GLU A 8 39.69 12.70 10.68
CA GLU A 8 40.30 13.96 11.10
C GLU A 8 41.73 14.15 10.60
N VAL A 9 42.49 13.04 10.49
CA VAL A 9 43.87 13.05 10.01
C VAL A 9 43.92 13.49 8.53
N GLU A 10 43.07 12.88 7.71
CA GLU A 10 43.04 13.12 6.26
C GLU A 10 42.55 14.54 5.92
N LEU A 11 41.60 15.05 6.70
CA LEU A 11 41.10 16.42 6.63
C LEU A 11 42.19 17.46 6.97
N SER A 12 43.09 17.13 7.92
CA SER A 12 44.18 18.02 8.33
C SER A 12 45.38 17.98 7.39
N GLU A 13 45.72 16.81 6.83
CA GLU A 13 46.90 16.65 5.99
C GLU A 13 46.65 17.05 4.53
N ARG A 14 45.43 16.81 4.02
CA ARG A 14 45.06 17.04 2.61
C ARG A 14 43.63 17.58 2.49
N PRO A 15 43.37 18.80 3.00
CA PRO A 15 42.02 19.35 3.07
C PRO A 15 41.39 19.51 1.68
N TRP A 16 42.13 20.05 0.70
CA TRP A 16 41.59 20.31 -0.63
C TRP A 16 41.26 19.02 -1.39
N GLN A 17 42.18 18.05 -1.38
CA GLN A 17 41.96 16.75 -2.02
C GLN A 17 40.75 16.01 -1.41
N THR A 18 40.58 16.11 -0.08
CA THR A 18 39.43 15.53 0.62
C THR A 18 38.13 16.19 0.18
N VAL A 19 38.10 17.52 0.05
CA VAL A 19 36.93 18.27 -0.44
C VAL A 19 36.58 17.87 -1.88
N GLU A 20 37.56 17.83 -2.80
CA GLU A 20 37.34 17.43 -4.20
C GLU A 20 36.77 16.00 -4.31
N ASN A 21 37.34 15.07 -3.54
CA ASN A 21 36.87 13.68 -3.51
C ASN A 21 35.45 13.59 -2.95
N CYS A 22 35.16 14.32 -1.87
CA CYS A 22 33.82 14.34 -1.28
C CYS A 22 32.80 14.94 -2.25
N LEU A 23 33.13 16.07 -2.89
CA LEU A 23 32.28 16.72 -3.89
C LEU A 23 31.96 15.78 -5.06
N SER A 24 32.97 15.08 -5.59
CA SER A 24 32.78 14.10 -6.67
C SER A 24 31.83 12.97 -6.25
N ASN A 25 32.07 12.38 -5.08
CA ASN A 25 31.25 11.28 -4.56
C ASN A 25 29.80 11.71 -4.28
N VAL A 26 29.60 12.92 -3.75
CA VAL A 26 28.25 13.45 -3.47
C VAL A 26 27.51 13.73 -4.78
N ARG A 27 28.17 14.30 -5.79
CA ARG A 27 27.58 14.52 -7.12
C ARG A 27 27.16 13.20 -7.77
N GLU A 28 27.99 12.17 -7.68
CA GLU A 28 27.67 10.83 -8.18
C GLU A 28 26.45 10.26 -7.44
N GLY A 29 26.45 10.28 -6.11
CA GLY A 29 25.31 9.82 -5.30
C GLY A 29 24.00 10.56 -5.60
N ILE A 30 24.05 11.89 -5.78
CA ILE A 30 22.86 12.69 -6.17
C ILE A 30 22.36 12.31 -7.57
N ASN A 31 23.28 12.02 -8.51
CA ASN A 31 22.90 11.56 -9.83
C ASN A 31 22.23 10.18 -9.78
N GLU A 32 22.71 9.27 -8.94
CA GLU A 32 22.07 7.98 -8.68
C GLU A 32 20.66 8.16 -8.10
N LEU A 33 20.51 9.01 -7.07
CA LEU A 33 19.20 9.33 -6.47
C LEU A 33 18.23 9.90 -7.53
N ARG A 34 18.70 10.80 -8.38
CA ARG A 34 17.89 11.37 -9.47
C ARG A 34 17.50 10.31 -10.49
N SER A 35 18.40 9.38 -10.82
CA SER A 35 18.11 8.24 -11.70
C SER A 35 17.04 7.33 -11.10
N MET A 36 17.11 7.09 -9.79
CA MET A 36 16.13 6.32 -9.04
C MET A 36 14.75 6.98 -9.09
N GLN A 37 14.67 8.28 -8.81
CA GLN A 37 13.44 9.06 -8.88
C GLN A 37 12.78 8.98 -10.28
N LYS A 38 13.57 9.07 -11.35
CA LYS A 38 13.08 8.92 -12.73
C LYS A 38 12.60 7.49 -13.00
N SER A 39 13.26 6.48 -12.46
CA SER A 39 12.88 5.08 -12.61
C SER A 39 11.52 4.81 -11.94
N VAL A 40 11.30 5.29 -10.71
CA VAL A 40 10.00 5.19 -10.03
C VAL A 40 8.88 5.85 -10.85
N GLN A 41 9.13 7.04 -11.42
CA GLN A 41 8.19 7.70 -12.33
C GLN A 41 7.90 6.86 -13.58
N ARG A 42 8.94 6.31 -14.22
CA ARG A 42 8.81 5.46 -15.40
C ARG A 42 7.97 4.21 -15.11
N PHE A 43 8.21 3.54 -13.97
CA PHE A 43 7.44 2.37 -13.57
C PHE A 43 6.00 2.72 -13.22
N THR A 44 5.77 3.85 -12.55
CA THR A 44 4.40 4.34 -12.31
C THR A 44 3.65 4.53 -13.62
N ARG A 45 4.30 5.11 -14.63
CA ARG A 45 3.70 5.30 -15.96
C ARG A 45 3.46 3.97 -16.68
N LYS A 46 4.48 3.10 -16.75
CA LYS A 46 4.39 1.77 -17.37
C LYS A 46 3.24 0.97 -16.76
N GLN A 47 3.11 0.99 -15.43
CA GLN A 47 2.03 0.32 -14.72
C GLN A 47 0.62 0.82 -15.08
N LEU A 48 0.48 2.13 -15.34
CA LEU A 48 -0.80 2.71 -15.76
C LEU A 48 -1.17 2.29 -17.19
N GLU A 49 -0.18 2.10 -18.05
CA GLU A 49 -0.33 1.65 -19.43
C GLU A 49 -0.63 0.14 -19.53
N GLU A 50 -0.22 -0.67 -18.54
CA GLU A 50 -0.48 -2.12 -18.52
C GLU A 50 -1.96 -2.47 -18.24
N GLU A 51 -2.61 -3.16 -19.19
CA GLU A 51 -4.03 -3.52 -19.11
C GLU A 51 -4.31 -4.89 -18.47
N THR A 52 -3.28 -5.70 -18.30
CA THR A 52 -3.41 -7.09 -17.83
C THR A 52 -2.85 -7.26 -16.43
N LEU A 53 -3.44 -8.18 -15.65
CA LEU A 53 -2.97 -8.52 -14.30
C LEU A 53 -1.53 -9.05 -14.32
N GLN A 54 -1.21 -9.89 -15.31
CA GLN A 54 0.13 -10.46 -15.50
C GLN A 54 1.17 -9.37 -15.83
N GLY A 55 0.85 -8.47 -16.76
CA GLY A 55 1.74 -7.33 -17.09
C GLY A 55 1.94 -6.40 -15.90
N ASN A 56 0.89 -6.15 -15.11
CA ASN A 56 0.98 -5.35 -13.90
C ASN A 56 1.88 -5.97 -12.83
N LEU A 57 1.73 -7.28 -12.59
CA LEU A 57 2.54 -8.03 -11.63
C LEU A 57 4.01 -8.07 -12.04
N SER A 58 4.31 -8.27 -13.33
CA SER A 58 5.68 -8.30 -13.83
C SER A 58 6.39 -6.95 -13.64
N VAL A 59 5.70 -5.82 -13.87
CA VAL A 59 6.25 -4.48 -13.62
C VAL A 59 6.59 -4.26 -12.12
N VAL A 60 5.81 -4.82 -11.20
CA VAL A 60 5.98 -4.61 -9.75
C VAL A 60 7.00 -5.59 -9.14
N PHE A 61 6.91 -6.87 -9.50
CA PHE A 61 7.70 -7.93 -8.87
C PHE A 61 8.99 -8.26 -9.61
N ASP A 62 9.03 -8.09 -10.93
CA ASP A 62 10.24 -8.35 -11.70
C ASP A 62 11.01 -7.03 -11.88
N ASP A 63 10.43 -6.08 -12.63
CA ASP A 63 11.16 -4.88 -13.05
C ASP A 63 11.48 -3.93 -11.88
N TYR A 64 10.49 -3.66 -11.03
CA TYR A 64 10.64 -2.69 -9.94
C TYR A 64 11.44 -3.25 -8.77
N SER A 65 11.17 -4.50 -8.38
CA SER A 65 11.82 -5.11 -7.21
C SER A 65 13.30 -5.39 -7.47
N GLU A 66 13.68 -5.79 -8.69
CA GLU A 66 15.09 -5.95 -9.07
C GLU A 66 15.82 -4.60 -9.06
N GLN A 67 15.21 -3.55 -9.62
CA GLN A 67 15.86 -2.24 -9.73
C GLN A 67 15.91 -1.47 -8.39
N MET A 68 14.93 -1.64 -7.50
CA MET A 68 14.91 -1.00 -6.17
C MET A 68 15.70 -1.76 -5.10
N SER A 69 15.76 -3.10 -5.17
CA SER A 69 16.54 -3.89 -4.19
C SER A 69 18.05 -3.71 -4.35
N HIS A 70 18.51 -3.34 -5.54
CA HIS A 70 19.93 -3.22 -5.85
C HIS A 70 20.51 -1.80 -5.72
N SER A 71 19.70 -0.74 -5.66
CA SER A 71 20.21 0.62 -5.84
C SER A 71 20.10 1.52 -4.60
N CYS A 72 21.26 2.00 -4.14
CA CYS A 72 21.53 3.15 -3.28
C CYS A 72 20.79 3.25 -1.92
N TYR A 73 19.47 3.13 -1.87
CA TYR A 73 18.63 3.32 -0.69
C TYR A 73 19.00 2.42 0.51
N ALA A 74 19.20 1.12 0.26
CA ALA A 74 19.67 0.20 1.30
C ALA A 74 21.06 0.58 1.83
N ALA A 75 21.92 1.16 0.98
CA ALA A 75 23.22 1.66 1.39
C ALA A 75 23.11 2.97 2.20
N LEU A 76 22.16 3.86 1.86
CA LEU A 76 21.89 5.11 2.60
C LEU A 76 21.38 4.82 4.02
N VAL A 77 20.43 3.90 4.15
CA VAL A 77 19.86 3.46 5.44
C VAL A 77 20.93 2.74 6.28
N ARG A 78 21.68 1.80 5.68
CA ARG A 78 22.79 1.10 6.38
C ARG A 78 23.89 2.07 6.84
N ALA A 79 24.15 3.13 6.09
CA ALA A 79 25.15 4.13 6.42
C ALA A 79 24.71 5.12 7.51
N ARG A 80 23.45 5.05 7.98
CA ARG A 80 22.87 5.98 8.98
C ARG A 80 23.06 7.45 8.60
N LEU A 81 22.98 7.75 7.30
CA LEU A 81 23.22 9.10 6.77
C LEU A 81 22.35 10.21 7.39
N PRO A 82 21.07 9.99 7.76
CA PRO A 82 20.28 11.02 8.44
C PRO A 82 20.91 11.54 9.74
N LEU A 83 21.62 10.68 10.47
CA LEU A 83 22.32 11.07 11.70
C LEU A 83 23.70 11.68 11.40
N ARG A 84 24.34 11.29 10.29
CA ARG A 84 25.74 11.65 10.00
C ARG A 84 25.91 12.87 9.10
N LEU A 85 24.93 13.19 8.27
CA LEU A 85 24.98 14.31 7.33
C LEU A 85 24.98 15.67 8.04
N PRO A 86 24.10 15.93 9.05
CA PRO A 86 24.15 17.19 9.79
C PRO A 86 25.50 17.41 10.48
N ASP A 87 26.06 16.35 11.07
CA ASP A 87 27.40 16.40 11.68
C ASP A 87 28.51 16.63 10.65
N ALA A 88 28.40 16.05 9.46
CA ALA A 88 29.37 16.26 8.38
C ALA A 88 29.33 17.70 7.86
N VAL A 89 28.13 18.26 7.64
CA VAL A 89 27.94 19.67 7.23
C VAL A 89 28.54 20.60 8.29
N ARG A 90 28.18 20.39 9.57
CA ARG A 90 28.71 21.18 10.68
C ARG A 90 30.24 21.15 10.74
N ARG A 91 30.86 19.99 10.53
CA ARG A 91 32.33 19.85 10.49
C ARG A 91 32.94 20.61 9.31
N ILE A 92 32.33 20.55 8.13
CA ILE A 92 32.81 21.31 6.96
C ILE A 92 32.75 22.81 7.27
N THR A 93 31.66 23.29 7.84
CA THR A 93 31.52 24.70 8.22
C THR A 93 32.58 25.11 9.26
N GLU A 94 32.63 24.43 10.41
CA GLU A 94 33.49 24.82 11.53
C GLU A 94 35.00 24.62 11.29
N ARG A 95 35.41 23.68 10.42
CA ARG A 95 36.82 23.27 10.26
C ARG A 95 37.43 23.61 8.92
N LEU A 96 36.62 23.71 7.87
CA LEU A 96 37.11 24.00 6.53
C LEU A 96 36.73 25.42 6.10
N ALA A 97 35.50 25.85 6.36
CA ALA A 97 35.02 27.15 5.91
C ALA A 97 35.33 28.29 6.90
N ASP A 98 35.26 28.03 8.20
CA ASP A 98 35.47 29.04 9.25
C ASP A 98 36.92 29.13 9.75
N ASP A 99 37.79 28.17 9.39
CA ASP A 99 39.20 28.18 9.75
C ASP A 99 40.07 28.88 8.68
N PRO A 100 40.62 30.08 8.96
CA PRO A 100 41.43 30.82 8.01
C PRO A 100 42.72 30.11 7.62
N ALA A 101 43.30 29.29 8.51
CA ALA A 101 44.54 28.56 8.23
C ALA A 101 44.28 27.46 7.20
N THR A 102 43.27 26.64 7.44
CA THR A 102 42.88 25.56 6.52
C THR A 102 42.44 26.12 5.14
N LEU A 103 41.74 27.25 5.09
CA LEU A 103 41.42 27.93 3.82
C LEU A 103 42.68 28.37 3.05
N ALA A 104 43.70 28.88 3.74
CA ALA A 104 44.94 29.30 3.13
C ALA A 104 45.76 28.11 2.60
N ASP A 105 45.75 26.99 3.32
CA ASP A 105 46.39 25.75 2.88
C ASP A 105 45.72 25.20 1.61
N MET A 106 44.39 25.16 1.59
CA MET A 106 43.63 24.78 0.39
C MET A 106 43.90 25.72 -0.79
N GLN A 107 43.95 27.04 -0.55
CA GLN A 107 44.26 28.02 -1.59
C GLN A 107 45.67 27.81 -2.16
N THR A 108 46.65 27.54 -1.29
CA THR A 108 48.03 27.25 -1.68
C THR A 108 48.10 25.99 -2.54
N GLU A 109 47.37 24.94 -2.15
CA GLU A 109 47.28 23.71 -2.92
C GLU A 109 46.64 23.92 -4.30
N VAL A 110 45.58 24.74 -4.39
CA VAL A 110 44.94 25.11 -5.67
C VAL A 110 45.93 25.86 -6.57
N LEU A 111 46.67 26.83 -6.04
CA LEU A 111 47.67 27.59 -6.82
C LEU A 111 48.84 26.72 -7.29
N LEU A 112 49.26 25.73 -6.48
CA LEU A 112 50.29 24.76 -6.87
C LEU A 112 49.84 23.87 -8.03
N ARG A 113 48.57 23.45 -8.04
CA ARG A 113 47.99 22.61 -9.11
C ARG A 113 47.57 23.40 -10.35
N HIS A 114 47.30 24.69 -10.19
CA HIS A 114 46.83 25.60 -11.24
C HIS A 114 47.61 26.93 -11.19
N PRO A 115 48.87 26.96 -11.66
CA PRO A 115 49.72 28.15 -11.61
C PRO A 115 49.19 29.34 -12.42
N GLU A 116 48.27 29.09 -13.35
CA GLU A 116 47.59 30.09 -14.18
C GLU A 116 46.54 30.92 -13.43
N LEU A 117 46.09 30.48 -12.26
CA LEU A 117 45.05 31.16 -11.48
C LEU A 117 45.63 32.29 -10.63
N SER A 118 44.88 33.38 -10.52
CA SER A 118 45.19 34.41 -9.53
C SER A 118 44.86 33.93 -8.11
N ALA A 119 45.51 34.51 -7.10
CA ALA A 119 45.22 34.20 -5.71
C ALA A 119 43.74 34.43 -5.35
N GLU A 120 43.13 35.48 -5.90
CA GLU A 120 41.70 35.77 -5.72
C GLU A 120 40.82 34.69 -6.38
N SER A 121 41.17 34.26 -7.59
CA SER A 121 40.46 33.16 -8.29
C SER A 121 40.58 31.83 -7.55
N ALA A 122 41.74 31.52 -6.98
CA ALA A 122 41.95 30.32 -6.17
C ALA A 122 41.11 30.34 -4.89
N ARG A 123 41.05 31.49 -4.20
CA ARG A 123 40.21 31.66 -3.01
C ARG A 123 38.73 31.48 -3.33
N THR A 124 38.24 32.10 -4.40
CA THR A 124 36.85 31.95 -4.85
C THR A 124 36.54 30.49 -5.18
N ARG A 125 37.45 29.78 -5.85
CA ARG A 125 37.27 28.36 -6.18
C ARG A 125 37.13 27.48 -4.93
N VAL A 126 37.94 27.70 -3.89
CA VAL A 126 37.84 26.98 -2.63
C VAL A 126 36.50 27.27 -1.95
N ALA A 127 36.13 28.54 -1.84
CA ALA A 127 34.87 28.95 -1.21
C ALA A 127 33.64 28.34 -1.94
N THR A 128 33.59 28.44 -3.26
CA THR A 128 32.50 27.87 -4.07
C THR A 128 32.43 26.35 -3.94
N ALA A 129 33.57 25.64 -3.88
CA ALA A 129 33.57 24.19 -3.72
C ALA A 129 33.04 23.74 -2.35
N LEU A 130 33.37 24.46 -1.29
CA LEU A 130 32.85 24.19 0.07
C LEU A 130 31.36 24.48 0.17
N GLU A 131 30.92 25.63 -0.36
CA GLU A 131 29.49 25.99 -0.42
C GLU A 131 28.70 24.96 -1.23
N GLU A 132 29.20 24.56 -2.40
CA GLU A 132 28.56 23.52 -3.20
C GLU A 132 28.50 22.17 -2.45
N LEU A 133 29.57 21.78 -1.74
CA LEU A 133 29.58 20.55 -0.97
C LEU A 133 28.50 20.55 0.12
N ILE A 134 28.36 21.66 0.86
CA ILE A 134 27.32 21.83 1.89
C ILE A 134 25.94 21.72 1.25
N ASP A 135 25.69 22.50 0.19
CA ASP A 135 24.42 22.53 -0.55
C ASP A 135 24.00 21.14 -1.04
N LEU A 136 24.94 20.38 -1.58
CA LEU A 136 24.68 19.05 -2.10
C LEU A 136 24.39 18.07 -0.96
N LEU A 137 25.16 18.11 0.13
CA LEU A 137 24.93 17.23 1.29
C LEU A 137 23.55 17.46 1.93
N GLU A 138 23.11 18.71 2.04
CA GLU A 138 21.78 19.06 2.56
C GLU A 138 20.64 18.56 1.66
N ARG A 139 20.85 18.48 0.34
CA ARG A 139 19.86 17.98 -0.62
C ARG A 139 19.69 16.46 -0.58
N VAL A 140 20.65 15.70 -0.04
CA VAL A 140 20.60 14.23 -0.04
C VAL A 140 19.36 13.72 0.71
N LEU A 141 19.08 14.25 1.91
CA LEU A 141 17.97 13.77 2.75
C LEU A 141 16.59 14.06 2.15
N PRO A 142 16.25 15.30 1.74
CA PRO A 142 14.97 15.56 1.07
C PRO A 142 14.76 14.73 -0.20
N MET A 143 15.84 14.45 -0.95
CA MET A 143 15.75 13.61 -2.15
C MET A 143 15.47 12.15 -1.80
N ALA A 144 16.09 11.61 -0.75
CA ALA A 144 15.82 10.27 -0.26
C ALA A 144 14.37 10.13 0.24
N ASP A 145 13.90 11.08 1.06
CA ASP A 145 12.52 11.09 1.57
C ASP A 145 11.47 11.16 0.45
N GLU A 146 11.73 11.96 -0.59
CA GLU A 146 10.84 12.06 -1.74
C GLU A 146 10.82 10.76 -2.57
N ILE A 147 11.94 10.06 -2.67
CA ILE A 147 12.01 8.73 -3.31
C ILE A 147 11.20 7.72 -2.49
N ASP A 148 11.31 7.73 -1.17
CA ASP A 148 10.55 6.86 -0.28
C ASP A 148 9.06 7.09 -0.38
N ARG A 149 8.65 8.36 -0.30
CA ARG A 149 7.25 8.74 -0.44
C ARG A 149 6.68 8.27 -1.76
N ARG A 150 7.43 8.42 -2.86
CA ARG A 150 7.01 7.95 -4.19
C ARG A 150 6.99 6.43 -4.32
N THR A 151 7.92 5.75 -3.68
CA THR A 151 7.99 4.29 -3.61
C THR A 151 6.79 3.74 -2.87
N ALA A 152 6.49 4.28 -1.68
CA ALA A 152 5.30 3.93 -0.92
C ALA A 152 4.00 4.22 -1.69
N ASP A 153 3.90 5.39 -2.35
CA ASP A 153 2.77 5.73 -3.22
C ASP A 153 2.65 4.74 -4.38
N PHE A 154 3.75 4.37 -5.02
CA PHE A 154 3.79 3.39 -6.10
C PHE A 154 3.31 2.03 -5.60
N THR A 155 3.82 1.50 -4.48
CA THR A 155 3.39 0.23 -3.90
C THR A 155 1.90 0.25 -3.54
N ARG A 156 1.41 1.34 -2.94
CA ARG A 156 0.01 1.49 -2.55
C ARG A 156 -0.92 1.49 -3.78
N ARG A 157 -0.55 2.26 -4.81
CA ARG A 157 -1.31 2.33 -6.08
C ARG A 157 -1.26 1.00 -6.84
N SER A 158 -0.11 0.34 -6.81
CA SER A 158 0.09 -0.99 -7.38
C SER A 158 -0.87 -2.01 -6.76
N LEU A 159 -0.93 -2.03 -5.42
CA LEU A 159 -1.83 -2.93 -4.70
C LEU A 159 -3.30 -2.61 -4.96
N ALA A 160 -3.67 -1.33 -5.01
CA ALA A 160 -5.04 -0.92 -5.34
C ALA A 160 -5.42 -1.31 -6.78
N ARG A 161 -4.51 -1.16 -7.74
CA ARG A 161 -4.73 -1.56 -9.14
C ARG A 161 -4.77 -3.07 -9.30
N PHE A 162 -3.92 -3.79 -8.56
CA PHE A 162 -3.97 -5.25 -8.49
C PHE A 162 -5.32 -5.74 -7.99
N ARG A 163 -5.81 -5.21 -6.86
CA ARG A 163 -7.15 -5.51 -6.34
C ARG A 163 -8.23 -5.17 -7.36
N TYR A 164 -8.18 -3.98 -7.98
CA TYR A 164 -9.12 -3.63 -9.03
C TYR A 164 -9.09 -4.62 -10.21
N LEU A 165 -7.92 -5.02 -10.69
CA LEU A 165 -7.80 -5.97 -11.80
C LEU A 165 -8.24 -7.39 -11.41
N GLN A 166 -8.07 -7.79 -10.15
CA GLN A 166 -8.61 -9.05 -9.61
C GLN A 166 -10.12 -9.00 -9.40
N ASP A 167 -10.67 -7.87 -8.96
CA ASP A 167 -12.10 -7.69 -8.70
C ASP A 167 -12.88 -7.47 -10.01
N VAL A 168 -12.22 -6.97 -11.06
CA VAL A 168 -12.80 -6.63 -12.37
C VAL A 168 -12.45 -7.68 -13.46
N THR A 169 -12.00 -8.87 -13.09
CA THR A 169 -11.89 -10.03 -14.01
C THR A 169 -13.23 -10.70 -14.34
N GLY A 170 -14.34 -10.21 -13.80
CA GLY A 170 -15.68 -10.69 -14.14
C GLY A 170 -16.14 -10.26 -15.54
N GLU A 171 -17.03 -11.06 -16.15
CA GLU A 171 -17.69 -10.89 -17.47
C GLU A 171 -18.32 -9.49 -17.70
N ARG A 172 -18.40 -8.64 -16.67
CA ARG A 172 -18.99 -7.29 -16.66
C ARG A 172 -17.98 -6.13 -16.64
N ARG A 173 -16.69 -6.39 -16.97
CA ARG A 173 -15.63 -5.38 -17.14
C ARG A 173 -16.09 -4.18 -17.99
N THR A 174 -16.88 -4.43 -19.03
CA THR A 174 -17.38 -3.39 -19.94
C THR A 174 -18.43 -2.49 -19.29
N GLU A 175 -19.30 -3.04 -18.43
CA GLU A 175 -20.37 -2.31 -17.74
C GLU A 175 -19.80 -1.41 -16.63
N LEU A 176 -18.85 -1.94 -15.84
CA LEU A 176 -18.14 -1.15 -14.83
C LEU A 176 -17.24 -0.09 -15.47
N LYS A 177 -16.54 -0.41 -16.56
CA LYS A 177 -15.76 0.56 -17.33
C LYS A 177 -16.67 1.67 -17.86
N ALA A 178 -17.81 1.34 -18.45
CA ALA A 178 -18.77 2.32 -18.95
C ALA A 178 -19.34 3.20 -17.81
N PHE A 179 -19.63 2.61 -16.65
CA PHE A 179 -20.07 3.34 -15.45
C PHE A 179 -19.00 4.36 -14.99
N PHE A 180 -17.76 3.92 -14.79
CA PHE A 180 -16.68 4.79 -14.31
C PHE A 180 -16.22 5.81 -15.36
N GLU A 181 -16.24 5.48 -16.65
CA GLU A 181 -16.02 6.47 -17.72
C GLU A 181 -17.11 7.54 -17.72
N THR A 182 -18.37 7.15 -17.50
CA THR A 182 -19.49 8.09 -17.40
C THR A 182 -19.37 8.94 -16.14
N ALA A 183 -19.06 8.34 -14.99
CA ALA A 183 -18.83 9.07 -13.74
C ALA A 183 -17.63 10.04 -13.85
N ASN A 184 -16.52 9.61 -14.44
CA ASN A 184 -15.35 10.48 -14.65
C ASN A 184 -15.63 11.62 -15.63
N ARG A 185 -16.47 11.40 -16.65
CA ARG A 185 -16.92 12.46 -17.55
C ARG A 185 -17.80 13.48 -16.82
N LEU A 186 -18.71 13.00 -15.96
CA LEU A 186 -19.62 13.85 -15.19
C LEU A 186 -18.93 14.59 -14.03
N LEU A 187 -17.88 14.01 -13.46
CA LEU A 187 -17.14 14.53 -12.30
C LEU A 187 -15.78 15.16 -12.68
N GLY A 188 -15.48 15.28 -13.98
CA GLY A 188 -14.20 15.76 -14.49
C GLY A 188 -13.76 17.07 -13.83
N GLY A 189 -12.54 17.06 -13.26
CA GLY A 189 -11.94 18.22 -12.60
C GLY A 189 -12.39 18.47 -11.15
N ARG A 190 -13.28 17.66 -10.58
CA ARG A 190 -13.73 17.79 -9.19
C ARG A 190 -13.19 16.65 -8.33
N ARG A 191 -12.63 16.98 -7.16
CA ARG A 191 -12.29 15.97 -6.14
C ARG A 191 -13.57 15.49 -5.48
N LEU A 192 -13.73 14.18 -5.30
CA LEU A 192 -14.91 13.52 -4.70
C LEU A 192 -15.36 14.17 -3.38
N GLN A 193 -14.42 14.65 -2.58
CA GLN A 193 -14.66 15.36 -1.30
C GLN A 193 -15.47 16.66 -1.45
N ARG A 194 -15.55 17.26 -2.66
CA ARG A 194 -16.29 18.49 -2.96
C ARG A 194 -17.65 18.25 -3.62
N VAL A 195 -18.06 16.99 -3.82
CA VAL A 195 -19.29 16.61 -4.55
C VAL A 195 -20.49 16.42 -3.60
N ASN A 196 -20.32 16.73 -2.31
CA ASN A 196 -21.29 16.42 -1.25
C ASN A 196 -22.67 17.11 -1.37
N ALA A 197 -22.86 18.09 -2.25
CA ALA A 197 -24.10 18.89 -2.29
C ALA A 197 -25.03 18.61 -3.48
N THR A 198 -24.56 17.93 -4.54
CA THR A 198 -25.38 17.56 -5.70
C THR A 198 -24.60 16.57 -6.55
N LEU A 199 -24.71 15.27 -6.21
CA LEU A 199 -24.30 14.21 -7.11
C LEU A 199 -25.23 14.26 -8.34
N PRO A 200 -24.71 14.28 -9.58
CA PRO A 200 -25.54 14.05 -10.76
C PRO A 200 -26.16 12.65 -10.67
N GLU A 201 -27.34 12.45 -11.26
CA GLU A 201 -27.94 11.12 -11.37
C GLU A 201 -26.96 10.21 -12.12
N LEU A 202 -26.41 9.25 -11.37
CA LEU A 202 -25.57 8.19 -11.92
C LEU A 202 -26.50 7.07 -12.44
N PRO A 203 -26.13 6.40 -13.54
CA PRO A 203 -26.93 5.29 -14.05
C PRO A 203 -27.00 4.14 -13.04
N ASP A 204 -28.13 3.44 -13.00
CA ASP A 204 -28.36 2.29 -12.12
C ASP A 204 -27.35 1.17 -12.41
N LEU A 205 -26.72 0.63 -11.37
CA LEU A 205 -25.91 -0.58 -11.44
C LEU A 205 -26.85 -1.80 -11.50
N LEU A 206 -27.33 -2.14 -12.70
CA LEU A 206 -28.23 -3.27 -12.98
C LEU A 206 -27.53 -4.65 -12.79
N LEU A 207 -27.37 -5.11 -11.53
CA LEU A 207 -26.74 -6.39 -11.17
C LEU A 207 -27.66 -7.33 -10.36
N PRO A 208 -28.02 -8.51 -10.91
CA PRO A 208 -28.14 -9.74 -10.10
C PRO A 208 -27.67 -11.02 -10.86
N ALA A 209 -27.15 -12.14 -10.29
CA ALA A 209 -26.36 -12.46 -9.09
C ALA A 209 -25.63 -13.83 -9.33
N VAL A 210 -24.44 -13.98 -8.71
CA VAL A 210 -23.64 -15.20 -8.36
C VAL A 210 -22.94 -16.05 -9.45
N LYS A 211 -21.61 -16.21 -9.31
CA LYS A 211 -20.79 -17.34 -9.81
C LYS A 211 -19.72 -17.71 -8.77
N LEU A 212 -19.48 -19.01 -8.59
CA LEU A 212 -18.41 -19.57 -7.76
C LEU A 212 -17.03 -19.21 -8.32
N PRO A 213 -16.07 -18.89 -7.45
CA PRO A 213 -14.73 -18.57 -7.89
C PRO A 213 -13.95 -19.94 -7.97
N ALA A 214 -13.22 -20.18 -9.06
CA ALA A 214 -12.46 -21.42 -9.34
C ALA A 214 -11.00 -21.11 -9.73
N GLY A 215 -10.04 -21.64 -8.97
CA GLY A 215 -8.61 -21.36 -9.13
C GLY A 215 -8.00 -20.82 -7.82
N LEU A 216 -7.44 -19.61 -7.84
CA LEU A 216 -7.02 -18.84 -6.64
C LEU A 216 -8.16 -18.51 -5.66
N ASP A 217 -9.34 -18.96 -6.02
CA ASP A 217 -10.60 -18.86 -5.32
C ASP A 217 -10.83 -20.02 -4.33
N SER A 218 -9.82 -20.87 -4.17
CA SER A 218 -9.71 -21.86 -3.10
C SER A 218 -9.59 -21.18 -1.73
N LEU A 219 -10.33 -21.69 -0.73
CA LEU A 219 -10.16 -21.36 0.70
C LEU A 219 -8.85 -21.92 1.31
N TYR A 220 -7.93 -22.45 0.49
CA TYR A 220 -6.62 -22.91 0.95
C TYR A 220 -5.73 -21.73 1.38
N SER A 221 -5.25 -21.75 2.63
CA SER A 221 -4.27 -20.80 3.16
C SER A 221 -2.93 -21.50 3.46
N PRO A 222 -1.82 -21.20 2.75
CA PRO A 222 -0.48 -21.63 3.16
C PRO A 222 0.01 -20.80 4.37
N PRO A 223 0.96 -21.32 5.19
CA PRO A 223 1.28 -20.74 6.49
C PRO A 223 1.86 -19.31 6.37
N THR A 224 1.28 -18.35 7.10
CA THR A 224 1.68 -16.93 7.08
C THR A 224 2.66 -16.56 8.20
N ARG A 225 3.72 -15.82 7.83
CA ARG A 225 4.68 -15.20 8.76
C ARG A 225 4.04 -13.93 9.37
N ARG A 226 4.12 -13.77 10.69
CA ARG A 226 3.54 -12.62 11.43
C ARG A 226 4.25 -11.29 11.08
N PRO A 227 3.52 -10.16 10.95
CA PRO A 227 4.12 -8.84 10.66
C PRO A 227 4.81 -8.22 11.91
N PRO A 228 5.72 -7.24 11.73
CA PRO A 228 6.38 -6.59 12.85
C PRO A 228 5.39 -5.69 13.59
N LEU A 229 5.20 -6.01 14.87
CA LEU A 229 4.66 -5.12 15.89
C LEU A 229 5.57 -3.88 15.96
N GLU A 230 5.05 -2.66 16.09
CA GLU A 230 5.79 -1.69 16.90
C GLU A 230 5.65 -2.18 18.34
N GLN A 231 6.78 -2.59 18.91
CA GLN A 231 6.88 -2.77 20.35
C GLN A 231 6.74 -1.38 20.97
N ASP A 232 5.52 -1.00 21.34
CA ASP A 232 5.41 -0.24 22.57
C ASP A 232 6.08 -1.11 23.64
N ALA A 233 7.02 -0.55 24.41
CA ALA A 233 7.56 -1.27 25.55
C ALA A 233 6.35 -1.65 26.43
N PHE A 234 6.07 -2.95 26.51
CA PHE A 234 5.01 -3.46 27.38
C PHE A 234 5.33 -2.98 28.80
N ASP A 235 4.40 -2.26 29.43
CA ASP A 235 4.31 -2.37 30.88
C ASP A 235 3.79 -3.80 31.14
N ASP A 236 4.62 -4.59 31.82
CA ASP A 236 4.64 -6.06 31.79
C ASP A 236 3.41 -6.79 32.39
N GLU A 237 2.34 -6.09 32.79
CA GLU A 237 1.21 -6.73 33.48
C GLU A 237 -0.13 -6.50 32.79
N VAL A 238 -0.50 -7.45 31.92
CA VAL A 238 -1.87 -7.59 31.40
C VAL A 238 -2.78 -8.06 32.54
N SER A 239 -3.76 -7.21 32.89
CA SER A 239 -4.78 -7.51 33.89
C SER A 239 -5.72 -8.61 33.40
N ASP A 240 -6.29 -9.39 34.31
CA ASP A 240 -7.30 -10.41 33.96
C ASP A 240 -8.55 -9.80 33.32
N ASN A 241 -8.85 -8.52 33.60
CA ASN A 241 -9.95 -7.78 32.99
C ASN A 241 -9.69 -7.48 31.49
N ASP A 242 -8.43 -7.28 31.10
CA ASP A 242 -8.04 -7.06 29.70
C ASP A 242 -8.15 -8.37 28.90
N ARG A 243 -7.83 -9.50 29.55
CA ARG A 243 -8.02 -10.84 28.96
C ARG A 243 -9.49 -11.15 28.71
N GLU A 244 -10.36 -10.85 29.68
CA GLU A 244 -11.79 -11.10 29.58
C GLU A 244 -12.46 -10.20 28.53
N SER A 245 -12.06 -8.93 28.47
CA SER A 245 -12.52 -7.99 27.44
C SER A 245 -12.07 -8.41 26.03
N GLY A 246 -10.81 -8.83 25.88
CA GLY A 246 -10.29 -9.35 24.60
C GLY A 246 -11.00 -10.63 24.14
N LEU A 247 -11.32 -11.55 25.06
CA LEU A 247 -12.14 -12.73 24.76
C LEU A 247 -13.55 -12.35 24.30
N HIS A 248 -14.17 -11.38 24.95
CA HIS A 248 -15.49 -10.88 24.56
C HIS A 248 -15.49 -10.25 23.15
N ASP A 249 -14.46 -9.47 22.82
CA ASP A 249 -14.30 -8.84 21.50
C ASP A 249 -14.01 -9.86 20.40
N MET A 250 -13.21 -10.89 20.69
CA MET A 250 -12.98 -12.01 19.78
C MET A 250 -14.27 -12.81 19.54
N GLN A 251 -15.03 -13.12 20.61
CA GLN A 251 -16.32 -13.81 20.50
C GLN A 251 -17.34 -13.00 19.70
N ARG A 252 -17.37 -11.68 19.91
CA ARG A 252 -18.22 -10.76 19.14
C ARG A 252 -17.84 -10.77 17.65
N THR A 253 -16.55 -10.66 17.35
CA THR A 253 -16.04 -10.68 15.98
C THR A 253 -16.37 -12.00 15.28
N ILE A 254 -16.18 -13.13 15.96
CA ILE A 254 -16.56 -14.46 15.44
C ILE A 254 -18.07 -14.55 15.21
N ARG A 255 -18.89 -14.00 16.12
CA ARG A 255 -20.35 -13.94 15.97
C ARG A 255 -20.76 -13.05 14.79
N GLU A 256 -20.08 -11.94 14.54
CA GLU A 256 -20.36 -11.03 13.42
C GLU A 256 -19.85 -11.55 12.07
N THR A 257 -19.02 -12.60 12.05
CA THR A 257 -18.47 -13.17 10.82
C THR A 257 -19.51 -14.03 10.07
N LEU A 258 -19.79 -13.67 8.81
CA LEU A 258 -20.71 -14.37 7.90
C LEU A 258 -20.09 -15.66 7.32
N SER A 259 -19.83 -16.66 8.17
CA SER A 259 -19.16 -17.92 7.78
C SER A 259 -20.13 -19.04 7.36
N VAL A 260 -19.62 -20.03 6.62
CA VAL A 260 -20.35 -21.28 6.29
C VAL A 260 -20.73 -22.05 7.56
N ALA A 261 -19.87 -22.02 8.59
CA ALA A 261 -20.15 -22.64 9.89
C ALA A 261 -21.38 -21.99 10.56
N ARG A 262 -21.51 -20.67 10.49
CA ARG A 262 -22.68 -19.93 10.99
C ARG A 262 -23.95 -20.37 10.24
N ALA A 263 -23.91 -20.40 8.91
CA ALA A 263 -25.03 -20.86 8.09
C ALA A 263 -25.43 -22.31 8.42
N ASN A 264 -24.46 -23.22 8.57
CA ASN A 264 -24.71 -24.61 8.94
C ASN A 264 -25.28 -24.77 10.36
N ASN A 265 -24.80 -23.99 11.33
CA ASN A 265 -25.34 -23.99 12.70
C ASN A 265 -26.79 -23.49 12.71
N PHE A 266 -27.08 -22.44 11.93
CA PHE A 266 -28.43 -21.95 11.75
C PHE A 266 -29.34 -23.04 11.15
N ILE A 267 -28.92 -23.70 10.07
CA ILE A 267 -29.65 -24.83 9.48
C ILE A 267 -29.84 -25.98 10.47
N GLN A 268 -28.83 -26.30 11.29
CA GLN A 268 -28.92 -27.35 12.30
C GLN A 268 -29.96 -27.00 13.38
N SER A 269 -30.10 -25.72 13.73
CA SER A 269 -31.09 -25.26 14.70
C SER A 269 -32.53 -25.24 14.17
N LEU A 270 -32.73 -25.21 12.85
CA LEU A 270 -34.06 -25.32 12.24
C LEU A 270 -34.64 -26.74 12.47
N PRO A 271 -35.97 -26.88 12.63
CA PRO A 271 -36.60 -28.17 12.84
C PRO A 271 -36.39 -29.12 11.64
N GLY A 272 -36.42 -30.42 11.91
CA GLY A 272 -36.35 -31.47 10.88
C GLY A 272 -34.94 -31.96 10.55
N GLY A 273 -34.89 -33.10 9.84
CA GLY A 273 -33.66 -33.77 9.44
C GLY A 273 -33.29 -33.56 7.97
N LYS A 274 -32.38 -34.39 7.48
CA LYS A 274 -31.97 -34.43 6.07
C LYS A 274 -33.17 -34.61 5.14
N GLY A 275 -33.23 -33.82 4.06
CA GLY A 275 -34.29 -33.83 3.05
C GLY A 275 -35.49 -32.95 3.36
N VAL A 276 -35.59 -32.38 4.56
CA VAL A 276 -36.70 -31.50 4.94
C VAL A 276 -36.65 -30.20 4.13
N ARG A 277 -37.79 -29.83 3.57
CA ARG A 277 -38.03 -28.56 2.88
C ARG A 277 -38.68 -27.57 3.85
N ILE A 278 -38.08 -26.40 3.99
CA ILE A 278 -38.55 -25.30 4.85
C ILE A 278 -38.72 -24.07 3.97
N GLU A 279 -39.91 -23.52 3.92
CA GLU A 279 -40.20 -22.33 3.12
C GLU A 279 -39.74 -21.04 3.84
N SER A 280 -39.36 -20.00 3.10
CA SER A 280 -38.83 -18.76 3.66
C SER A 280 -39.74 -18.12 4.71
N HIS A 281 -41.06 -18.12 4.49
CA HIS A 281 -42.06 -17.62 5.44
C HIS A 281 -42.15 -18.38 6.77
N GLN A 282 -41.53 -19.57 6.87
CA GLN A 282 -41.51 -20.39 8.08
C GLN A 282 -40.29 -20.08 8.97
N LEU A 283 -39.40 -19.17 8.53
CA LEU A 283 -38.21 -18.77 9.28
C LEU A 283 -38.57 -17.68 10.29
N ASP A 284 -38.37 -17.97 11.57
CA ASP A 284 -38.50 -16.97 12.64
C ASP A 284 -37.16 -16.29 12.91
N LEU A 285 -37.03 -15.04 12.48
CA LEU A 285 -35.85 -14.18 12.68
C LEU A 285 -36.01 -13.21 13.87
N THR A 286 -37.03 -13.39 14.71
CA THR A 286 -37.37 -12.42 15.76
C THR A 286 -36.83 -12.77 17.15
N THR A 287 -36.66 -14.05 17.46
CA THR A 287 -36.32 -14.51 18.82
C THR A 287 -34.95 -15.19 18.90
N THR A 288 -34.67 -16.14 18.01
CA THR A 288 -33.50 -17.05 18.16
C THR A 288 -32.42 -16.83 17.10
N HIS A 289 -32.78 -16.21 15.98
CA HIS A 289 -31.92 -16.11 14.81
C HIS A 289 -31.79 -14.66 14.36
N SER A 290 -30.57 -14.25 14.01
CA SER A 290 -30.26 -12.89 13.60
C SER A 290 -30.46 -12.73 12.08
N PRO A 291 -30.74 -11.51 11.57
CA PRO A 291 -30.61 -11.21 10.15
C PRO A 291 -29.27 -11.65 9.53
N ALA A 292 -28.18 -11.64 10.32
CA ALA A 292 -26.88 -12.14 9.88
C ALA A 292 -26.87 -13.65 9.59
N ASP A 293 -27.72 -14.45 10.25
CA ASP A 293 -27.89 -15.88 9.95
C ASP A 293 -28.58 -16.09 8.61
N LEU A 294 -29.59 -15.26 8.30
CA LEU A 294 -30.25 -15.25 7.00
C LEU A 294 -29.25 -14.86 5.89
N ILE A 295 -28.46 -13.82 6.10
CA ILE A 295 -27.45 -13.37 5.12
C ILE A 295 -26.39 -14.46 4.91
N ALA A 296 -25.88 -15.09 5.99
CA ALA A 296 -24.94 -16.19 5.88
C ALA A 296 -25.56 -17.40 5.15
N LEU A 297 -26.83 -17.70 5.40
CA LEU A 297 -27.57 -18.77 4.73
C LEU A 297 -27.70 -18.53 3.22
N LEU A 298 -28.08 -17.31 2.82
CA LEU A 298 -28.21 -16.93 1.42
C LEU A 298 -26.85 -16.91 0.71
N LEU A 299 -25.81 -16.42 1.39
CA LEU A 299 -24.45 -16.32 0.85
C LEU A 299 -23.81 -17.70 0.60
N HIS A 300 -24.05 -18.67 1.50
CA HIS A 300 -23.34 -19.96 1.51
C HIS A 300 -24.18 -21.15 1.03
N ALA A 301 -25.35 -20.92 0.43
CA ALA A 301 -26.27 -21.98 -0.01
C ALA A 301 -25.67 -23.01 -0.97
N GLU A 302 -24.70 -22.60 -1.78
CA GLU A 302 -24.02 -23.44 -2.77
C GLU A 302 -22.59 -23.83 -2.35
N ALA A 303 -22.18 -23.51 -1.11
CA ALA A 303 -20.89 -23.94 -0.59
C ALA A 303 -20.83 -25.49 -0.49
N PRO A 304 -19.67 -26.13 -0.74
CA PRO A 304 -19.55 -27.58 -0.68
C PRO A 304 -19.86 -28.14 0.71
N ASP A 305 -19.49 -27.39 1.75
CA ASP A 305 -19.75 -27.74 3.15
C ASP A 305 -21.15 -27.33 3.63
N ALA A 306 -21.95 -26.69 2.78
CA ALA A 306 -23.32 -26.32 3.12
C ALA A 306 -24.19 -27.57 3.25
N ARG A 307 -24.71 -27.79 4.45
CA ARG A 307 -25.63 -28.91 4.78
C ARG A 307 -27.06 -28.63 4.34
N TYR A 308 -27.23 -27.83 3.30
CA TYR A 308 -28.51 -27.41 2.75
C TYR A 308 -28.36 -26.97 1.29
N ARG A 309 -29.49 -26.75 0.62
CA ARG A 309 -29.63 -26.18 -0.72
C ARG A 309 -30.80 -25.18 -0.69
N LEU A 310 -30.71 -24.13 -1.49
CA LEU A 310 -31.85 -23.25 -1.75
C LEU A 310 -32.56 -23.62 -3.05
N ASP A 311 -33.86 -23.41 -3.05
CA ASP A 311 -34.74 -23.55 -4.21
C ASP A 311 -35.51 -22.24 -4.39
N VAL A 312 -35.28 -21.55 -5.51
CA VAL A 312 -35.77 -20.19 -5.76
C VAL A 312 -36.65 -20.19 -7.00
N GLN A 313 -37.82 -19.55 -6.93
CA GLN A 313 -38.85 -19.67 -7.97
C GLN A 313 -38.47 -19.03 -9.32
N ARG A 314 -37.60 -18.01 -9.32
CA ARG A 314 -37.15 -17.29 -10.52
C ARG A 314 -36.41 -18.14 -11.55
N VAL A 315 -35.88 -19.30 -11.17
CA VAL A 315 -35.23 -20.25 -12.11
C VAL A 315 -36.23 -20.78 -13.16
N SER A 316 -37.53 -20.57 -12.96
CA SER A 316 -38.59 -21.11 -13.80
C SER A 316 -39.12 -20.14 -14.87
N ASP A 317 -39.11 -18.83 -14.62
CA ASP A 317 -39.65 -17.81 -15.55
C ASP A 317 -39.07 -16.41 -15.23
N GLU A 318 -38.23 -15.87 -16.12
CA GLU A 318 -37.57 -14.55 -15.95
C GLU A 318 -38.50 -13.35 -16.22
N SER A 319 -39.69 -13.59 -16.79
CA SER A 319 -40.58 -12.53 -17.28
C SER A 319 -41.45 -11.89 -16.21
N THR A 320 -41.53 -12.48 -15.01
CA THR A 320 -42.37 -11.99 -13.90
C THR A 320 -41.53 -11.61 -12.67
N PRO A 321 -41.83 -10.48 -12.01
CA PRO A 321 -41.17 -10.12 -10.76
C PRO A 321 -41.47 -11.19 -9.71
N PRO A 322 -40.45 -11.73 -9.02
CA PRO A 322 -40.64 -12.87 -8.16
C PRO A 322 -41.44 -12.48 -6.89
N PRO A 323 -42.25 -13.39 -6.35
CA PRO A 323 -42.94 -13.15 -5.09
C PRO A 323 -41.92 -12.94 -3.96
N THR A 324 -42.19 -11.95 -3.10
CA THR A 324 -41.34 -11.64 -1.94
C THR A 324 -42.02 -12.03 -0.64
N ASP A 325 -41.27 -12.61 0.29
CA ASP A 325 -41.67 -12.79 1.67
C ASP A 325 -41.10 -11.66 2.54
N ALA A 326 -41.89 -11.21 3.51
CA ALA A 326 -41.44 -10.25 4.53
C ALA A 326 -40.93 -11.05 5.74
N LEU A 327 -39.62 -11.03 5.96
CA LEU A 327 -38.99 -11.61 7.14
C LEU A 327 -38.47 -10.45 8.00
N HIS A 328 -39.24 -10.08 9.02
CA HIS A 328 -39.00 -8.88 9.82
C HIS A 328 -39.03 -7.59 8.96
N GLU A 329 -38.10 -6.65 9.17
CA GLU A 329 -37.92 -5.42 8.37
C GLU A 329 -37.29 -5.68 6.98
N ILE A 330 -36.99 -6.94 6.64
CA ILE A 330 -36.30 -7.32 5.41
C ILE A 330 -37.29 -7.98 4.45
N ARG A 331 -37.29 -7.52 3.19
CA ARG A 331 -38.01 -8.16 2.10
C ARG A 331 -37.04 -9.03 1.32
N VAL A 332 -37.33 -10.32 1.24
CA VAL A 332 -36.53 -11.28 0.47
C VAL A 332 -37.39 -11.93 -0.61
N GLU A 333 -36.75 -12.32 -1.70
CA GLU A 333 -37.38 -13.23 -2.67
C GLU A 333 -37.80 -14.53 -1.98
N ARG A 334 -38.95 -15.09 -2.35
CA ARG A 334 -39.41 -16.36 -1.78
C ARG A 334 -38.49 -17.49 -2.20
N PHE A 335 -38.01 -18.25 -1.21
CA PHE A 335 -37.15 -19.42 -1.41
C PHE A 335 -37.52 -20.55 -0.46
N ALA A 336 -37.10 -21.77 -0.78
CA ALA A 336 -37.16 -22.89 0.13
C ALA A 336 -35.76 -23.45 0.43
N ILE A 337 -35.54 -23.80 1.68
CA ILE A 337 -34.35 -24.47 2.17
C ILE A 337 -34.59 -25.97 2.15
N ILE A 338 -33.68 -26.74 1.56
CA ILE A 338 -33.69 -28.20 1.59
C ILE A 338 -32.45 -28.66 2.36
N LYS A 339 -32.64 -29.25 3.54
CA LYS A 339 -31.52 -29.76 4.37
C LYS A 339 -30.87 -30.96 3.67
N LYS A 340 -29.53 -31.03 3.63
CA LYS A 340 -28.77 -32.12 2.98
C LYS A 340 -28.35 -33.22 3.94
#